data_AF-A0A212QSQ6-F1
#
_entry.id   AF-A0A212QSQ6-F1
#
_cell.length_a   1.000
_cell.length_b   1.000
_cell.length_c   1.000
_cell.angle_alpha   90.00
_cell.angle_beta   90.00
_cell.angle_gamma   90.00
#
_symmetry.space_group_name_H-M   'P 1'
#
loop_
_entity.id
_entity.type
_entity.pdbx_description
1 polymer ?
#
loop_
_entity_poly.entity_id
_entity_poly.type
_entity_poly.pdbx_seq_one_letter_code
_entity_poly.pdbx_strand_id
1 'polypeptide(L)'
;MGETLVALLLGFGITLLTLLYVLSPLRGKEPLHPPQDREALRAQYERILRALWDLETDWRMGKIPEEDYRSLRQRYLQEGVAVGGALQGEGEIPDLEAQIEAAVRARRAQLRRESR
;
A
#
# COMPACT_ATOMS: atom_id res chain seq x y z
N MET A 1 24.69 38.59 -18.65
CA MET A 1 25.07 37.15 -18.53
C MET A 1 24.89 36.59 -17.12
N GLY A 2 25.08 37.37 -16.05
CA GLY A 2 24.87 36.86 -14.67
C GLY A 2 23.41 36.54 -14.33
N GLU A 3 22.46 37.33 -14.82
CA GLU A 3 21.04 37.19 -14.45
C GLU A 3 20.39 35.90 -14.98
N THR A 4 20.72 35.50 -16.20
CA THR A 4 20.23 34.24 -16.80
C THR A 4 20.83 33.01 -16.10
N LEU A 5 22.06 33.13 -15.60
CA LEU A 5 22.74 32.09 -14.83
C LEU A 5 22.09 31.89 -13.47
N VAL A 6 21.71 32.99 -12.80
CA VAL A 6 20.96 32.96 -11.53
C VAL A 6 19.56 32.34 -11.73
N ALA A 7 18.86 32.72 -12.80
CA ALA A 7 17.53 32.17 -13.09
C ALA A 7 17.56 30.66 -13.37
N LEU A 8 18.57 30.18 -14.10
CA LEU A 8 18.77 28.75 -14.38
C LEU A 8 19.07 27.94 -13.10
N LEU A 9 19.92 28.48 -12.22
CA LEU A 9 20.25 27.83 -10.95
C LEU A 9 19.02 27.74 -10.03
N LEU A 10 18.19 28.79 -9.99
CA LEU A 10 16.95 28.79 -9.21
C LEU A 10 15.92 27.79 -9.76
N GLY A 11 15.72 27.76 -11.08
CA GLY A 11 14.82 26.81 -11.71
C GLY A 11 15.25 25.36 -11.46
N PHE A 12 16.53 25.07 -11.69
CA PHE A 12 17.09 23.73 -11.45
C PHE A 12 16.98 23.31 -9.99
N GLY A 13 17.25 24.23 -9.05
CA GLY A 13 17.11 23.98 -7.62
C GLY A 13 15.68 23.60 -7.21
N ILE A 14 14.68 24.32 -7.71
CA ILE A 14 13.26 24.06 -7.41
C ILE A 14 12.82 22.73 -8.04
N THR A 15 13.23 22.45 -9.28
CA THR A 15 12.93 21.17 -9.95
C THR A 15 13.54 20.00 -9.18
N LEU A 16 14.79 20.13 -8.72
CA LEU A 16 15.47 19.10 -7.95
C LEU A 16 14.79 18.90 -6.57
N LEU A 17 14.39 19.99 -5.90
CA LEU A 17 13.68 19.92 -4.62
C LEU A 17 12.32 19.23 -4.76
N THR A 18 11.58 19.56 -5.82
CA THR A 18 10.28 18.93 -6.14
C THR A 18 10.45 17.45 -6.44
N LEU A 19 11.47 17.09 -7.22
CA LEU A 19 11.78 15.71 -7.53
C LEU A 19 12.16 14.93 -6.26
N LEU A 20 13.02 15.49 -5.40
CA LEU A 20 13.37 14.88 -4.11
C LEU A 20 12.17 14.77 -3.16
N TYR A 21 11.26 15.75 -3.16
CA TYR A 21 10.03 15.70 -2.37
C TYR A 21 9.08 14.60 -2.86
N VAL A 22 8.97 14.40 -4.18
CA VAL A 22 8.19 13.31 -4.80
C VAL A 22 8.82 11.93 -4.59
N LEU A 23 10.16 11.85 -4.53
CA LEU A 23 10.87 10.60 -4.21
C LEU A 23 11.03 10.33 -2.70
N SER A 24 10.84 11.34 -1.84
CA SER A 24 10.86 11.20 -0.38
C SER A 24 9.89 10.13 0.14
N PRO A 25 8.62 10.03 -0.34
CA PRO A 25 7.71 8.96 0.09
C PRO A 25 8.07 7.56 -0.43
N LEU A 26 9.11 7.40 -1.26
CA LEU A 26 9.60 6.08 -1.71
C LEU A 26 10.65 5.47 -0.77
N ARG A 27 11.18 6.21 0.20
CA ARG A 27 12.14 5.69 1.19
C ARG A 27 11.46 5.37 2.52
N GLY A 28 10.55 4.40 2.48
CA GLY A 28 10.12 3.68 3.68
C GLY A 28 11.32 2.98 4.30
N LYS A 29 11.69 3.40 5.51
CA LYS A 29 12.67 2.70 6.36
C LYS A 29 11.99 1.47 6.94
N GLU A 30 12.55 0.31 6.66
CA GLU A 30 12.17 -0.96 7.27
C GLU A 30 12.83 -1.11 8.65
N PRO A 31 12.13 -1.68 9.64
CA PRO A 31 12.72 -2.82 10.33
C PRO A 31 11.74 -3.96 10.71
N LEU A 32 12.15 -5.18 10.35
CA LEU A 32 12.02 -6.51 11.01
C LEU A 32 10.71 -6.96 11.72
N HIS A 33 10.08 -8.00 11.11
CA HIS A 33 9.14 -9.04 11.66
C HIS A 33 7.70 -8.61 12.04
N PRO A 34 6.70 -9.52 12.01
CA PRO A 34 5.87 -10.02 10.91
C PRO A 34 4.39 -9.50 10.92
N PRO A 35 4.12 -8.19 10.87
CA PRO A 35 2.88 -7.59 10.32
C PRO A 35 3.10 -7.01 8.91
N GLN A 36 4.30 -7.22 8.37
CA GLN A 36 4.85 -6.63 7.14
C GLN A 36 4.04 -7.00 5.90
N ASP A 37 3.46 -8.21 5.83
CA ASP A 37 2.67 -8.64 4.67
C ASP A 37 1.39 -7.84 4.50
N ARG A 38 0.65 -7.55 5.58
CA ARG A 38 -0.58 -6.75 5.48
C ARG A 38 -0.29 -5.30 5.16
N GLU A 39 0.76 -4.71 5.73
CA GLU A 39 1.16 -3.33 5.41
C GLU A 39 1.72 -3.23 3.99
N ALA A 40 2.49 -4.23 3.53
CA ALA A 40 2.98 -4.32 2.16
C ALA A 40 1.84 -4.52 1.15
N LEU A 41 0.86 -5.37 1.46
CA LEU A 41 -0.36 -5.56 0.66
C LEU A 41 -1.19 -4.27 0.62
N ARG A 42 -1.32 -3.54 1.72
CA ARG A 42 -1.99 -2.21 1.75
C ARG A 42 -1.24 -1.22 0.87
N ALA A 43 0.09 -1.15 1.00
CA ALA A 43 0.92 -0.28 0.16
C ALA A 43 0.85 -0.67 -1.32
N GLN A 44 0.70 -1.96 -1.64
CA GLN A 44 0.50 -2.45 -3.00
C GLN A 44 -0.88 -2.06 -3.55
N TYR A 45 -1.94 -2.21 -2.75
CA TYR A 45 -3.30 -1.78 -3.10
C TYR A 45 -3.37 -0.27 -3.39
N GLU A 46 -2.80 0.55 -2.51
CA GLU A 46 -2.71 2.01 -2.68
C GLU A 46 -1.88 2.44 -3.91
N ARG A 47 -0.90 1.62 -4.33
CA ARG A 47 -0.17 1.86 -5.58
C ARG A 47 -1.04 1.59 -6.80
N ILE A 48 -1.82 0.51 -6.79
CA ILE A 48 -2.73 0.15 -7.88
C ILE A 48 -3.82 1.21 -8.06
N LEU A 49 -4.40 1.72 -6.95
CA LEU A 49 -5.40 2.80 -7.02
C LEU A 49 -4.83 4.07 -7.64
N ARG A 50 -3.60 4.46 -7.27
CA ARG A 50 -2.91 5.61 -7.85
C ARG A 50 -2.64 5.44 -9.34
N ALA A 51 -2.21 4.25 -9.76
CA ALA A 51 -2.00 3.94 -11.17
C ALA A 51 -3.31 4.01 -11.97
N LEU A 52 -4.43 3.57 -11.39
CA LEU A 52 -5.74 3.65 -12.03
C LEU A 52 -6.22 5.10 -12.18
N TRP A 53 -5.97 5.94 -11.18
CA TRP A 53 -6.29 7.38 -11.21
C TRP A 53 -5.46 8.14 -12.24
N ASP A 54 -4.17 7.84 -12.32
CA ASP A 54 -3.25 8.43 -13.30
C ASP A 54 -3.66 8.05 -14.72
N LEU A 55 -3.98 6.77 -14.94
CA LEU A 55 -4.49 6.26 -16.22
C LEU A 55 -5.79 6.96 -16.67
N GLU A 56 -6.74 7.16 -15.76
CA GLU A 56 -7.98 7.87 -16.05
C GLU A 56 -7.73 9.35 -16.38
N THR A 57 -6.77 9.94 -15.68
CA THR A 57 -6.36 11.34 -15.87
C THR A 57 -5.67 11.54 -17.23
N ASP A 58 -4.82 10.60 -17.63
CA ASP A 58 -4.16 10.61 -18.94
C ASP A 58 -5.14 10.35 -20.10
N TRP A 59 -6.11 9.45 -19.92
CA TRP A 59 -7.19 9.26 -20.90
C TRP A 59 -8.06 10.51 -21.05
N ARG A 60 -8.47 11.14 -19.94
CA ARG A 60 -9.27 12.37 -19.95
C ARG A 60 -8.51 13.55 -20.57
N MET A 61 -7.18 13.57 -20.45
CA MET A 61 -6.31 14.53 -21.14
C MET A 61 -6.09 14.20 -22.63
N GLY A 62 -6.59 13.05 -23.11
CA GLY A 62 -6.44 12.62 -24.50
C GLY A 62 -5.03 12.15 -24.86
N LYS A 63 -4.19 11.81 -23.85
CA LYS A 63 -2.81 11.36 -24.08
C LYS A 63 -2.73 9.90 -24.54
N ILE A 64 -3.78 9.13 -24.29
CA ILE A 64 -3.84 7.69 -24.61
C ILE A 64 -5.13 7.37 -25.38
N PRO A 65 -5.07 6.46 -26.37
CA PRO A 65 -6.24 6.04 -27.12
C PRO A 65 -7.15 5.13 -26.26
N GLU A 66 -8.43 5.06 -26.61
CA GLU A 66 -9.44 4.34 -25.82
C GLU A 66 -9.16 2.84 -25.71
N GLU A 67 -8.61 2.22 -26.76
CA GLU A 67 -8.24 0.81 -26.79
C GLU A 67 -7.16 0.45 -25.75
N ASP A 68 -6.13 1.29 -25.63
CA ASP A 68 -5.05 1.14 -24.64
C ASP A 68 -5.56 1.41 -23.24
N TYR A 69 -6.38 2.45 -23.07
CA TYR A 69 -7.03 2.76 -21.80
C TYR A 69 -7.85 1.57 -21.27
N ARG A 70 -8.72 0.98 -22.09
CA ARG A 70 -9.56 -0.16 -21.67
C ARG A 70 -8.71 -1.38 -21.29
N SER A 71 -7.67 -1.67 -22.07
CA SER A 71 -6.77 -2.80 -21.83
C SER A 71 -5.98 -2.64 -20.53
N LEU A 72 -5.38 -1.46 -20.32
CA LEU A 72 -4.63 -1.13 -19.09
C LEU A 72 -5.56 -1.11 -17.86
N ARG A 73 -6.75 -0.54 -18.00
CA ARG A 73 -7.75 -0.48 -16.92
C ARG A 73 -8.17 -1.87 -16.47
N GLN A 74 -8.43 -2.79 -17.40
CA GLN A 74 -8.78 -4.17 -17.06
C GLN A 74 -7.64 -4.87 -16.30
N ARG A 75 -6.39 -4.66 -16.72
CA ARG A 75 -5.22 -5.24 -16.05
C ARG A 75 -5.07 -4.74 -14.61
N TYR A 76 -5.12 -3.43 -14.38
CA TYR A 76 -5.01 -2.86 -13.03
C TYR A 76 -6.20 -3.23 -12.13
N LEU A 77 -7.40 -3.36 -12.68
CA LEU A 77 -8.56 -3.85 -11.93
C LEU A 77 -8.38 -5.30 -11.47
N GLN A 78 -7.88 -6.19 -12.34
CA GLN A 78 -7.60 -7.58 -11.96
C GLN A 78 -6.53 -7.66 -10.87
N GLU A 79 -5.48 -6.86 -10.99
CA GLU A 79 -4.41 -6.78 -9.98
C GLU A 79 -4.95 -6.23 -8.64
N GLY A 80 -5.79 -5.20 -8.69
CA GLY A 80 -6.43 -4.62 -7.50
C GLY A 80 -7.37 -5.60 -6.79
N VAL A 81 -8.12 -6.41 -7.54
CA VAL A 81 -8.98 -7.48 -6.97
C VAL A 81 -8.15 -8.56 -6.29
N ALA A 82 -7.05 -9.00 -6.91
CA ALA A 82 -6.17 -10.01 -6.33
C ALA A 82 -5.53 -9.52 -5.00
N VAL A 83 -5.01 -8.31 -4.98
CA VAL A 83 -4.37 -7.71 -3.79
C VAL A 83 -5.39 -7.34 -2.72
N GLY A 84 -6.56 -6.81 -3.12
CA GLY A 84 -7.66 -6.51 -2.21
C GLY A 84 -8.27 -7.75 -1.55
N GLY A 85 -8.33 -8.87 -2.29
CA GLY A 85 -8.76 -10.16 -1.76
C GLY A 85 -7.79 -10.71 -0.70
N ALA A 86 -6.48 -10.63 -0.95
CA ALA A 86 -5.46 -11.00 0.03
C ALA A 86 -5.52 -10.14 1.31
N LEU A 87 -5.83 -8.84 1.17
CA LEU A 87 -6.05 -7.96 2.32
C LEU A 87 -7.25 -8.38 3.18
N GLN A 88 -8.36 -8.78 2.55
CA GLN A 88 -9.56 -9.22 3.28
C GLN A 88 -9.40 -10.62 3.89
N GLY A 89 -8.69 -11.52 3.22
CA GLY A 89 -8.54 -12.92 3.66
C GLY A 89 -7.68 -13.14 4.91
N GLU A 90 -6.81 -12.19 5.27
CA GLU A 90 -5.70 -12.48 6.19
C GLU A 90 -5.75 -11.80 7.56
N GLY A 91 -6.89 -11.28 8.02
CA GLY A 91 -6.85 -10.67 9.36
C GLY A 91 -8.15 -10.39 10.05
N GLU A 92 -8.84 -11.48 10.39
CA GLU A 92 -9.74 -11.47 11.56
C GLU A 92 -9.78 -12.80 12.34
N ILE A 93 -8.80 -13.70 12.16
CA ILE A 93 -8.82 -15.02 12.84
C ILE A 93 -7.55 -15.42 13.63
N PRO A 94 -6.35 -14.78 13.53
CA PRO A 94 -5.22 -15.27 14.33
C PRO A 94 -5.37 -14.97 15.82
N ASP A 95 -6.12 -13.93 16.19
CA ASP A 95 -6.32 -13.55 17.59
C ASP A 95 -7.50 -14.28 18.23
N LEU A 96 -8.56 -14.58 17.47
CA LEU A 96 -9.75 -15.25 18.00
C LEU A 96 -9.46 -16.71 18.41
N GLU A 97 -8.68 -17.44 17.60
CA GLU A 97 -8.30 -18.82 17.92
C GLU A 97 -7.37 -18.89 19.15
N ALA A 98 -6.39 -17.99 19.23
CA ALA A 98 -5.50 -17.87 20.38
C ALA A 98 -6.25 -17.46 21.67
N GLN A 99 -7.22 -16.54 21.56
CA GLN A 99 -8.09 -16.15 22.67
C GLN A 99 -8.99 -17.29 23.14
N ILE A 100 -9.60 -18.04 22.21
CA ILE A 100 -10.45 -19.21 22.53
C ILE A 100 -9.61 -20.29 23.23
N GLU A 101 -8.42 -20.60 22.71
CA GLU A 101 -7.56 -21.61 23.30
C GLU A 101 -7.09 -21.23 24.71
N ALA A 102 -6.76 -19.94 24.93
CA ALA A 102 -6.43 -19.40 26.24
C ALA A 102 -7.61 -19.52 27.23
N ALA A 103 -8.83 -19.18 26.78
CA ALA A 103 -10.04 -19.29 27.58
C ALA A 103 -10.34 -20.75 27.98
N VAL A 104 -10.16 -21.70 27.05
CA VAL A 104 -10.35 -23.14 27.32
C VAL A 104 -9.32 -23.66 28.33
N ARG A 105 -8.04 -23.26 28.21
CA ARG A 105 -6.99 -23.63 29.16
C ARG A 105 -7.29 -23.12 30.57
N ALA A 106 -7.70 -21.85 30.68
CA ALA A 106 -8.07 -21.25 31.96
C ALA A 106 -9.24 -22.01 32.62
N ARG A 107 -10.28 -22.35 31.84
CA ARG A 107 -11.43 -23.09 32.34
C ARG A 107 -11.08 -24.50 32.82
N ARG A 108 -10.22 -25.23 32.10
CA ARG A 108 -9.74 -26.57 32.50
C ARG A 108 -8.91 -26.52 33.79
N ALA A 109 -8.09 -25.48 33.96
CA ALA A 109 -7.29 -25.32 35.17
C ALA A 109 -8.16 -25.06 36.42
N GLN A 110 -9.24 -24.30 36.27
CA GLN A 110 -10.19 -24.04 37.35
C GLN A 110 -10.92 -25.33 37.80
N LEU A 111 -11.44 -26.11 36.85
CA LEU A 111 -12.13 -27.38 37.15
C LEU A 111 -11.22 -28.41 37.83
N ARG A 112 -9.93 -28.47 37.47
CA ARG A 112 -8.96 -29.33 38.17
C ARG A 112 -8.67 -28.89 39.60
N ARG A 113 -8.79 -27.59 39.91
CA ARG A 113 -8.57 -27.06 41.26
C ARG A 113 -9.77 -27.30 42.18
N GLU A 114 -10.98 -27.29 41.63
CA GLU A 114 -12.22 -27.55 42.38
C GLU A 114 -12.45 -29.05 42.68
N SER A 115 -11.80 -29.95 41.94
CA SER A 115 -11.92 -31.40 42.11
C SER A 115 -10.87 -32.04 43.05
N ARG A 116 -10.11 -31.23 43.80
CA ARG A 116 -9.11 -31.69 44.79
C ARG A 116 -9.46 -31.16 46.17
#